data_AF-A0A920MX83-F1
#
_entry.id   AF-A0A920MX83-F1
#
_cell.length_a   1.000
_cell.length_b   1.000
_cell.length_c   1.000
_cell.angle_alpha   90.00
_cell.angle_beta   90.00
_cell.angle_gamma   90.00
#
_symmetry.space_group_name_H-M   'P 1'
#
loop_
_entity.id
_entity.type
_entity.pdbx_description
1 polymer ?
#
loop_
_entity_poly.entity_id
_entity_poly.type
_entity_poly.pdbx_seq_one_letter_code
_entity_poly.pdbx_strand_id
1 'polypeptide(L)'
;MNGSKSYDPNGSIVSYNWSQLSGPSVVIENSESIIAKFIVPEINRTSNFVFQLKVTDNEGESSTDYVNVKIEIKGGYTPYDIQFSRERGSGDDCYPSEFEGQNVEVTGIVTAVRPDKDYPNFFFQDPDKRKWAGIFIYINEGYNSPDVGDMITLKGDIAEYYGMTEMKNISSTTILSSDNAIEPVQLEAKLVSGSCSEWAEPYEGMLVRLINLVVSKTSDKDGRWIASDITGSELLIIIYLLVIGLNLN
;
A
#
# COMPACT_ATOMS: atom_id res chain seq x y z
N MET A 1 15.30 -3.97 -24.97
CA MET A 1 14.62 -4.34 -26.23
C MET A 1 15.68 -4.46 -27.31
N ASN A 2 15.60 -5.46 -28.19
CA ASN A 2 16.69 -5.78 -29.11
C ASN A 2 16.17 -6.11 -30.52
N GLY A 3 16.55 -5.27 -31.49
CA GLY A 3 16.22 -5.40 -32.92
C GLY A 3 17.32 -6.06 -33.76
N SER A 4 18.35 -6.66 -33.15
CA SER A 4 19.50 -7.22 -33.88
C SER A 4 19.18 -8.38 -34.82
N LYS A 5 17.95 -8.92 -34.76
CA LYS A 5 17.48 -9.99 -35.65
C LYS A 5 16.71 -9.47 -36.87
N SER A 6 16.51 -8.16 -36.98
CA SER A 6 15.95 -7.57 -38.18
C SER A 6 16.89 -7.82 -39.37
N TYR A 7 16.31 -8.08 -40.53
CA TYR A 7 17.04 -8.51 -41.72
C TYR A 7 16.33 -8.05 -42.99
N ASP A 8 17.11 -7.71 -44.00
CA ASP A 8 16.69 -7.45 -45.37
C ASP A 8 17.45 -8.43 -46.31
N PRO A 9 16.74 -9.27 -47.10
CA PRO A 9 17.36 -10.21 -48.04
C PRO A 9 18.21 -9.60 -49.14
N ASN A 10 17.87 -8.39 -49.60
CA ASN A 10 18.44 -7.81 -50.82
C ASN A 10 19.15 -6.47 -50.55
N GLY A 11 19.16 -6.01 -49.30
CA GLY A 11 19.77 -4.75 -48.89
C GLY A 11 20.27 -4.75 -47.45
N SER A 12 20.11 -3.60 -46.79
CA SER A 12 20.63 -3.31 -45.46
C SER A 12 19.67 -2.40 -44.69
N ILE A 13 19.55 -2.65 -43.39
CA ILE A 13 18.74 -1.81 -42.51
C ILE A 13 19.49 -0.51 -42.21
N VAL A 14 18.84 0.63 -42.45
CA VAL A 14 19.44 1.96 -42.25
C VAL A 14 18.86 2.73 -41.08
N SER A 15 17.68 2.35 -40.58
CA SER A 15 17.13 2.98 -39.36
C SER A 15 16.33 2.01 -38.50
N TYR A 16 16.36 2.29 -37.20
CA TYR A 16 15.56 1.68 -36.15
C TYR A 16 14.79 2.79 -35.46
N ASN A 17 13.55 2.54 -35.05
CA ASN A 17 12.77 3.48 -34.27
C ASN A 17 11.89 2.71 -33.27
N TRP A 18 12.17 2.90 -31.99
CA TRP A 18 11.41 2.36 -30.88
C TRP A 18 10.42 3.40 -30.35
N SER A 19 9.16 3.03 -30.27
CA SER A 19 8.10 3.84 -29.68
C SER A 19 7.31 3.04 -28.65
N GLN A 20 6.78 3.73 -27.64
CA GLN A 20 5.83 3.13 -26.71
C GLN A 20 4.42 3.33 -27.24
N LEU A 21 3.62 2.26 -27.22
CA LEU A 21 2.22 2.28 -27.65
C LEU A 21 1.25 2.31 -26.47
N SER A 22 1.57 1.60 -25.38
CA SER A 22 0.73 1.58 -24.18
C SER A 22 1.50 1.22 -22.92
N GLY A 23 0.82 1.35 -21.78
CA GLY A 23 1.39 1.21 -20.44
C GLY A 23 1.82 2.55 -19.84
N PRO A 24 2.33 2.55 -18.59
CA PRO A 24 2.88 3.75 -17.96
C PRO A 24 3.97 4.39 -18.82
N SER A 25 3.95 5.72 -18.99
CA SER A 25 4.89 6.42 -19.88
C SER A 25 6.33 6.27 -19.40
N VAL A 26 7.23 5.92 -20.32
CA VAL A 26 8.67 5.80 -20.04
C VAL A 26 9.51 6.55 -21.07
N VAL A 27 10.71 6.95 -20.65
CA VAL A 27 11.74 7.42 -21.58
C VAL A 27 12.46 6.20 -22.16
N ILE A 28 12.43 6.07 -23.49
CA ILE A 28 13.19 5.04 -24.21
C ILE A 28 14.58 5.60 -24.51
N GLU A 29 15.59 5.08 -23.83
CA GLU A 29 16.98 5.39 -24.13
C GLU A 29 17.44 4.63 -25.38
N ASN A 30 18.15 5.35 -26.26
CA ASN A 30 18.61 4.87 -27.56
C ASN A 30 17.47 4.37 -28.46
N SER A 31 16.36 5.12 -28.52
CA SER A 31 15.18 4.78 -29.32
C SER A 31 15.46 4.62 -30.82
N GLU A 32 16.56 5.17 -31.34
CA GLU A 32 16.95 5.05 -32.75
C GLU A 32 18.05 4.01 -33.00
N SER A 33 18.38 3.19 -32.00
CA SER A 33 19.45 2.18 -32.07
C SER A 33 18.91 0.76 -32.18
N ILE A 34 19.78 -0.16 -32.60
CA ILE A 34 19.51 -1.61 -32.64
C ILE A 34 19.07 -2.13 -31.26
N ILE A 35 19.71 -1.63 -30.19
CA ILE A 35 19.38 -1.95 -28.80
C ILE A 35 18.87 -0.68 -28.12
N ALA A 36 17.64 -0.76 -27.61
CA ALA A 36 17.01 0.26 -26.80
C ALA A 36 16.71 -0.27 -25.40
N LYS A 37 16.65 0.62 -24.42
CA LYS A 37 16.33 0.28 -23.02
C LYS A 37 15.42 1.33 -22.43
N PHE A 38 14.74 0.97 -21.35
CA PHE A 38 13.98 1.90 -20.52
C PHE A 38 14.18 1.49 -19.07
N ILE A 39 13.95 2.45 -18.17
CA ILE A 39 13.90 2.19 -16.73
C ILE A 39 12.43 2.01 -16.38
N VAL A 40 12.10 0.91 -15.69
CA VAL A 40 10.74 0.69 -15.18
C VAL A 40 10.46 1.78 -14.14
N PRO A 41 9.39 2.59 -14.30
CA PRO A 41 9.04 3.60 -13.31
C PRO A 41 8.56 2.93 -12.02
N GLU A 42 8.43 3.70 -10.95
CA GLU A 42 7.66 3.25 -9.79
C GLU A 42 6.22 2.95 -10.25
N ILE A 43 5.78 1.72 -10.02
CA ILE A 43 4.42 1.26 -10.29
C ILE A 43 3.89 0.59 -9.03
N ASN A 44 2.61 0.77 -8.75
CA ASN A 44 1.90 0.18 -7.60
C ASN A 44 0.99 -0.97 -8.03
N ARG A 45 1.02 -1.35 -9.32
CA ARG A 45 0.17 -2.39 -9.91
C ARG A 45 0.89 -3.12 -11.02
N THR A 46 0.56 -4.40 -11.18
CA THR A 46 1.03 -5.20 -12.32
C THR A 46 0.68 -4.48 -13.61
N SER A 47 1.70 -4.18 -14.42
CA SER A 47 1.57 -3.31 -15.58
C SER A 47 2.14 -3.97 -16.84
N ASN A 48 1.44 -3.79 -17.96
CA ASN A 48 1.92 -4.20 -19.28
C ASN A 48 2.41 -2.96 -20.03
N PHE A 49 3.60 -3.07 -20.62
CA PHE A 49 4.18 -2.08 -21.51
C PHE A 49 4.23 -2.68 -22.92
N VAL A 50 3.70 -1.94 -23.89
CA VAL A 50 3.75 -2.36 -25.30
C VAL A 50 4.61 -1.36 -26.05
N PHE A 51 5.66 -1.89 -26.66
CA PHE A 51 6.58 -1.13 -27.50
C PHE A 51 6.51 -1.62 -28.93
N GLN A 52 6.72 -0.71 -29.88
CA GLN A 52 6.87 -1.02 -31.29
C GLN A 52 8.31 -0.72 -31.71
N LEU A 53 8.91 -1.65 -32.45
CA LEU A 53 10.07 -1.39 -33.29
C LEU A 53 9.58 -1.17 -34.71
N LYS A 54 9.97 -0.06 -35.34
CA LYS A 54 9.94 0.12 -36.79
C LYS A 54 11.36 0.09 -37.33
N VAL A 55 11.62 -0.75 -38.31
CA VAL A 55 12.89 -0.75 -39.08
C VAL A 55 12.64 -0.26 -40.49
N THR A 56 13.62 0.41 -41.09
CA THR A 56 13.56 0.84 -42.50
C THR A 56 14.88 0.50 -43.18
N ASP A 57 14.79 -0.07 -44.38
CA ASP A 57 15.95 -0.44 -45.20
C ASP A 57 16.42 0.70 -46.11
N ASN A 58 17.51 0.44 -46.85
CA ASN A 58 18.10 1.40 -47.79
C ASN A 58 17.28 1.61 -49.07
N GLU A 59 16.17 0.90 -49.26
CA GLU A 59 15.22 1.09 -50.35
C GLU A 59 13.98 1.88 -49.91
N GLY A 60 13.87 2.17 -48.60
CA GLY A 60 12.79 2.95 -48.00
C GLY A 60 11.61 2.10 -47.53
N GLU A 61 11.69 0.77 -47.66
CA GLU A 61 10.67 -0.14 -47.17
C GLU A 61 10.79 -0.30 -45.66
N SER A 62 9.66 -0.51 -44.98
CA SER A 62 9.63 -0.60 -43.53
C SER A 62 8.79 -1.75 -43.01
N SER A 63 9.24 -2.30 -41.89
CA SER A 63 8.53 -3.36 -41.17
C SER A 63 8.47 -3.03 -39.69
N THR A 64 7.47 -3.57 -39.01
CA THR A 64 7.25 -3.34 -37.58
C THR A 64 7.16 -4.64 -36.80
N ASP A 65 7.67 -4.63 -35.58
CA ASP A 65 7.51 -5.71 -34.59
C ASP A 65 7.14 -5.12 -33.22
N TYR A 66 6.60 -5.96 -32.33
CA TYR A 66 6.09 -5.54 -31.03
C TYR A 66 6.79 -6.27 -29.88
N VAL A 67 7.13 -5.51 -28.83
CA VAL A 67 7.66 -6.06 -27.58
C VAL A 67 6.65 -5.80 -26.46
N ASN A 68 6.16 -6.86 -25.85
CA ASN A 68 5.29 -6.82 -24.68
C ASN A 68 6.13 -7.12 -23.44
N VAL A 69 6.18 -6.19 -22.50
CA VAL A 69 6.86 -6.36 -21.21
C VAL A 69 5.81 -6.31 -20.10
N LYS A 70 5.64 -7.43 -19.39
CA LYS A 70 4.79 -7.49 -18.20
C LYS A 70 5.66 -7.37 -16.96
N ILE A 71 5.41 -6.35 -16.15
CA ILE A 71 6.02 -6.20 -14.83
C ILE A 71 4.98 -6.61 -13.79
N GLU A 72 5.20 -7.76 -13.15
CA GLU A 72 4.37 -8.21 -12.04
C GLU A 72 4.94 -7.66 -10.75
N ILE A 73 4.14 -6.93 -9.98
CA ILE A 73 4.48 -6.63 -8.59
C ILE A 73 3.51 -7.37 -7.69
N LYS A 74 4.09 -8.22 -6.86
CA LYS A 74 3.36 -9.07 -5.91
C LYS A 74 3.79 -8.82 -4.48
N GLY A 75 4.81 -8.01 -4.23
CA GLY A 75 5.40 -7.88 -2.91
C GLY A 75 6.53 -6.85 -2.82
N GLY A 76 7.19 -6.83 -1.66
CA GLY A 76 8.19 -5.82 -1.33
C GLY A 76 7.60 -4.53 -0.81
N TYR A 77 6.30 -4.53 -0.49
CA TYR A 77 5.60 -3.39 0.07
C TYR A 77 5.63 -3.41 1.59
N THR A 78 5.51 -2.24 2.17
CA THR A 78 5.30 -1.99 3.59
C THR A 78 3.89 -1.47 3.82
N PRO A 79 3.37 -1.46 5.06
CA PRO A 79 2.15 -0.73 5.38
C PRO A 79 2.15 0.73 4.87
N TYR A 80 3.31 1.40 4.85
CA TYR A 80 3.45 2.75 4.29
C TYR A 80 3.09 2.82 2.81
N ASP A 81 3.58 1.88 2.02
CA ASP A 81 3.28 1.86 0.58
C ASP A 81 1.79 1.63 0.33
N ILE A 82 1.16 0.78 1.14
CA ILE A 82 -0.27 0.47 0.99
C ILE A 82 -1.16 1.63 1.40
N GLN A 83 -0.88 2.28 2.52
CA GLN A 83 -1.73 3.32 3.10
C GLN A 83 -1.53 4.69 2.47
N PHE A 84 -0.31 5.03 2.04
CA PHE A 84 -0.01 6.39 1.59
C PHE A 84 -0.80 6.76 0.34
N SER A 85 -1.69 7.74 0.46
CA SER A 85 -2.42 8.33 -0.66
C SER A 85 -2.35 9.86 -0.63
N ARG A 86 -2.21 10.46 -1.82
CA ARG A 86 -2.24 11.92 -2.00
C ARG A 86 -3.60 12.41 -2.50
N GLU A 87 -4.43 11.49 -2.98
CA GLU A 87 -5.70 11.82 -3.60
C GLU A 87 -6.81 11.61 -2.58
N ARG A 88 -7.59 12.67 -2.35
CA ARG A 88 -8.77 12.57 -1.52
C ARG A 88 -9.84 11.78 -2.28
N GLY A 89 -10.37 10.74 -1.65
CA GLY A 89 -11.48 9.95 -2.16
C GLY A 89 -12.84 10.64 -2.00
N SER A 90 -13.90 9.84 -2.02
CA SER A 90 -15.28 10.32 -2.01
C SER A 90 -16.13 9.53 -1.02
N GLY A 91 -17.15 10.18 -0.44
CA GLY A 91 -18.00 9.52 0.56
C GLY A 91 -17.23 9.29 1.86
N ASP A 92 -17.25 8.05 2.34
CA ASP A 92 -16.54 7.64 3.56
C ASP A 92 -15.05 7.40 3.29
N ASP A 93 -14.65 7.17 2.03
CA ASP A 93 -13.26 6.87 1.65
C ASP A 93 -12.44 8.16 1.55
N CYS A 94 -11.72 8.49 2.62
CA CYS A 94 -11.04 9.77 2.74
C CYS A 94 -9.78 9.86 1.89
N TYR A 95 -8.83 8.95 2.10
CA TYR A 95 -7.62 8.79 1.29
C TYR A 95 -7.43 7.30 0.96
N PRO A 96 -8.28 6.75 0.08
CA PRO A 96 -8.26 5.33 -0.21
C PRO A 96 -6.93 4.91 -0.81
N SER A 97 -6.54 3.66 -0.53
CA SER A 97 -5.33 3.06 -1.04
C SER A 97 -5.35 2.92 -2.56
N GLU A 98 -4.25 3.30 -3.22
CA GLU A 98 -4.07 3.01 -4.66
C GLU A 98 -3.92 1.49 -4.95
N PHE A 99 -3.81 0.69 -3.88
CA PHE A 99 -3.72 -0.77 -3.91
C PHE A 99 -5.06 -1.48 -3.72
N GLU A 100 -6.16 -0.76 -3.52
CA GLU A 100 -7.49 -1.35 -3.37
C GLU A 100 -7.79 -2.37 -4.48
N GLY A 101 -8.26 -3.56 -4.08
CA GLY A 101 -8.59 -4.67 -4.98
C GLY A 101 -7.39 -5.49 -5.46
N GLN A 102 -6.17 -5.16 -5.02
CA GLN A 102 -4.98 -5.93 -5.35
C GLN A 102 -4.67 -7.00 -4.29
N ASN A 103 -4.08 -8.11 -4.74
CA ASN A 103 -3.55 -9.16 -3.87
C ASN A 103 -2.02 -9.05 -3.83
N VAL A 104 -1.47 -8.63 -2.69
CA VAL A 104 -0.05 -8.25 -2.54
C VAL A 104 0.57 -8.80 -1.27
N GLU A 105 1.91 -8.89 -1.27
CA GLU A 105 2.74 -9.21 -0.12
C GLU A 105 3.23 -7.94 0.57
N VAL A 106 2.99 -7.86 1.87
CA VAL A 106 3.29 -6.68 2.70
C VAL A 106 4.09 -7.12 3.92
N THR A 107 5.17 -6.40 4.23
CA THR A 107 6.08 -6.69 5.34
C THR A 107 6.01 -5.60 6.41
N GLY A 108 5.87 -6.01 7.68
CA GLY A 108 5.85 -5.10 8.83
C GLY A 108 5.84 -5.84 10.16
N ILE A 109 5.80 -5.09 11.26
CA ILE A 109 5.82 -5.63 12.64
C ILE A 109 4.42 -5.63 13.23
N VAL A 110 3.97 -6.76 13.78
CA VAL A 110 2.69 -6.85 14.50
C VAL A 110 2.72 -5.99 15.76
N THR A 111 1.78 -5.05 15.88
CA THR A 111 1.74 -4.07 16.96
C THR A 111 0.65 -4.33 17.98
N ALA A 112 -0.44 -5.00 17.57
CA ALA A 112 -1.54 -5.37 18.44
C ALA A 112 -2.31 -6.54 17.83
N VAL A 113 -2.76 -7.46 18.68
CA VAL A 113 -3.63 -8.58 18.30
C VAL A 113 -4.88 -8.53 19.16
N ARG A 114 -6.04 -8.63 18.54
CA ARG A 114 -7.31 -8.73 19.26
C ARG A 114 -7.33 -10.05 20.04
N PRO A 115 -7.65 -10.06 21.35
CA PRO A 115 -7.62 -11.27 22.18
C PRO A 115 -8.71 -12.30 21.85
N ASP A 116 -9.60 -11.95 20.90
CA ASP A 116 -10.69 -12.78 20.43
C ASP A 116 -10.15 -13.91 19.56
N LYS A 117 -10.48 -15.16 19.92
CA LYS A 117 -9.98 -16.34 19.19
C LYS A 117 -10.80 -16.63 17.92
N ASP A 118 -12.02 -16.15 17.85
CA ASP A 118 -12.90 -16.38 16.71
C ASP A 118 -12.56 -15.39 15.57
N TYR A 119 -12.16 -14.17 15.95
CA TYR A 119 -11.74 -13.10 15.04
C TYR A 119 -10.45 -12.44 15.53
N PRO A 120 -9.29 -13.10 15.37
CA PRO A 120 -8.00 -12.60 15.83
C PRO A 120 -7.46 -11.53 14.88
N ASN A 121 -8.26 -10.49 14.63
CA ASN A 121 -7.86 -9.30 13.88
C ASN A 121 -6.66 -8.67 14.55
N PHE A 122 -5.75 -8.11 13.77
CA PHE A 122 -4.52 -7.55 14.30
C PHE A 122 -4.07 -6.36 13.48
N PHE A 123 -3.10 -5.62 14.01
CA PHE A 123 -2.48 -4.49 13.36
C PHE A 123 -1.01 -4.79 13.16
N PHE A 124 -0.46 -4.32 12.05
CA PHE A 124 0.98 -4.34 11.85
C PHE A 124 1.45 -3.07 11.17
N GLN A 125 2.72 -2.71 11.42
CA GLN A 125 3.24 -1.38 11.13
C GLN A 125 4.64 -1.44 10.48
N ASP A 126 4.93 -0.51 9.57
CA ASP A 126 6.28 -0.22 9.11
C ASP A 126 7.10 0.39 10.26
N PRO A 127 8.22 -0.24 10.68
CA PRO A 127 9.05 0.26 11.79
C PRO A 127 9.80 1.57 11.47
N ASP A 128 10.05 1.85 10.19
CA ASP A 128 10.90 2.96 9.76
C ASP A 128 10.10 4.25 9.55
N LYS A 129 8.79 4.21 9.80
CA LYS A 129 7.85 5.30 9.51
C LYS A 129 7.02 5.68 10.72
N ARG A 130 6.59 6.94 10.74
CA ARG A 130 5.82 7.55 11.84
C ARG A 130 4.43 8.04 11.41
N LYS A 131 4.08 7.85 10.14
CA LYS A 131 2.83 8.27 9.48
C LYS A 131 2.53 7.29 8.35
N TRP A 132 1.25 7.08 8.07
CA TRP A 132 0.70 6.17 7.05
C TRP A 132 1.21 4.75 7.18
N ALA A 133 1.70 4.35 8.34
CA ALA A 133 2.57 3.20 8.44
C ALA A 133 1.91 2.00 9.10
N GLY A 134 0.62 2.08 9.43
CA GLY A 134 -0.11 1.07 10.16
C GLY A 134 -1.28 0.58 9.32
N ILE A 135 -1.57 -0.70 9.36
CA ILE A 135 -2.67 -1.28 8.61
C ILE A 135 -3.37 -2.34 9.47
N PHE A 136 -4.68 -2.39 9.32
CA PHE A 136 -5.54 -3.35 9.99
C PHE A 136 -5.71 -4.62 9.17
N ILE A 137 -5.66 -5.77 9.85
CA ILE A 137 -5.83 -7.08 9.25
C ILE A 137 -7.15 -7.67 9.72
N TYR A 138 -8.08 -7.77 8.78
CA TYR A 138 -9.37 -8.39 8.98
C TYR A 138 -9.28 -9.91 8.76
N ILE A 139 -9.60 -10.64 9.83
CA ILE A 139 -9.64 -12.09 9.89
C ILE A 139 -11.08 -12.53 10.16
N ASN A 140 -11.64 -13.32 9.26
CA ASN A 140 -13.03 -13.79 9.39
C ASN A 140 -13.16 -15.10 10.17
N GLU A 141 -12.20 -16.01 10.04
CA GLU A 141 -12.10 -17.27 10.80
C GLU A 141 -10.81 -18.02 10.40
N GLY A 142 -10.43 -19.05 11.16
CA GLY A 142 -9.49 -20.08 10.69
C GLY A 142 -8.03 -19.63 10.51
N TYR A 143 -7.63 -18.55 11.15
CA TYR A 143 -6.27 -18.00 11.07
C TYR A 143 -5.67 -17.87 12.47
N ASN A 144 -4.41 -18.30 12.63
CA ASN A 144 -3.66 -18.08 13.86
C ASN A 144 -2.84 -16.80 13.69
N SER A 145 -3.21 -15.75 14.42
CA SER A 145 -2.48 -14.48 14.41
C SER A 145 -1.04 -14.66 14.91
N PRO A 146 -0.06 -14.02 14.26
CA PRO A 146 1.31 -13.92 14.81
C PRO A 146 1.33 -13.15 16.12
N ASP A 147 2.43 -13.28 16.87
CA ASP A 147 2.57 -12.62 18.16
C ASP A 147 2.96 -11.14 17.98
N VAL A 148 2.56 -10.29 18.94
CA VAL A 148 3.00 -8.89 18.97
C VAL A 148 4.54 -8.85 19.02
N GLY A 149 5.14 -8.07 18.13
CA GLY A 149 6.58 -7.99 17.95
C GLY A 149 7.14 -8.91 16.84
N ASP A 150 6.33 -9.78 16.23
CA ASP A 150 6.74 -10.51 15.04
C ASP A 150 6.83 -9.57 13.83
N MET A 151 7.98 -9.58 13.16
CA MET A 151 8.14 -9.06 11.80
C MET A 151 7.66 -10.13 10.84
N ILE A 152 6.66 -9.82 10.04
CA ILE A 152 6.01 -10.78 9.14
C ILE A 152 5.92 -10.25 7.73
N THR A 153 5.94 -11.16 6.75
CA THR A 153 5.43 -10.93 5.41
C THR A 153 4.07 -11.63 5.28
N LEU A 154 3.03 -10.86 4.96
CA LEU A 154 1.67 -11.32 4.73
C LEU A 154 1.30 -11.22 3.26
N LYS A 155 0.53 -12.17 2.74
CA LYS A 155 -0.11 -12.06 1.43
C LYS A 155 -1.62 -12.09 1.53
N GLY A 156 -2.30 -11.15 0.91
CA GLY A 156 -3.75 -10.98 1.03
C GLY A 156 -4.26 -9.84 0.16
N ASP A 157 -5.57 -9.62 0.24
CA ASP A 157 -6.29 -8.63 -0.55
C ASP A 157 -6.34 -7.29 0.19
N ILE A 158 -6.06 -6.19 -0.50
CA ILE A 158 -6.30 -4.84 0.01
C ILE A 158 -7.74 -4.42 -0.28
N ALA A 159 -8.42 -3.87 0.73
CA ALA A 159 -9.79 -3.40 0.63
C ALA A 159 -9.99 -2.10 1.41
N GLU A 160 -10.94 -1.29 0.94
CA GLU A 160 -11.48 -0.17 1.71
C GLU A 160 -12.75 -0.61 2.45
N TYR A 161 -12.86 -0.26 3.72
CA TYR A 161 -14.04 -0.54 4.52
C TYR A 161 -14.41 0.65 5.42
N TYR A 162 -15.46 1.37 5.03
CA TYR A 162 -15.89 2.61 5.70
C TYR A 162 -14.76 3.64 5.86
N GLY A 163 -13.96 3.82 4.82
CA GLY A 163 -12.82 4.73 4.80
C GLY A 163 -11.57 4.25 5.51
N MET A 164 -11.52 2.98 5.94
CA MET A 164 -10.32 2.35 6.46
C MET A 164 -9.73 1.41 5.41
N THR A 165 -8.47 1.64 5.03
CA THR A 165 -7.70 0.64 4.28
C THR A 165 -7.36 -0.55 5.19
N GLU A 166 -7.84 -1.73 4.83
CA GLU A 166 -7.59 -2.99 5.50
C GLU A 166 -6.99 -4.05 4.57
N MET A 167 -6.36 -5.06 5.16
CA MET A 167 -5.97 -6.27 4.45
C MET A 167 -6.81 -7.45 4.94
N LYS A 168 -7.27 -8.28 3.99
CA LYS A 168 -8.15 -9.44 4.27
C LYS A 168 -7.77 -10.64 3.42
N ASN A 169 -8.48 -11.76 3.60
CA ASN A 169 -8.29 -12.99 2.84
C ASN A 169 -6.81 -13.45 2.81
N ILE A 170 -6.19 -13.49 3.99
CA ILE A 170 -4.78 -13.81 4.12
C ILE A 170 -4.51 -15.24 3.63
N SER A 171 -3.66 -15.35 2.60
CA SER A 171 -3.31 -16.60 1.91
C SER A 171 -1.96 -17.17 2.36
N SER A 172 -1.06 -16.33 2.87
CA SER A 172 0.20 -16.77 3.46
C SER A 172 0.69 -15.79 4.53
N THR A 173 1.49 -16.32 5.46
CA THR A 173 2.17 -15.55 6.51
C THR A 173 3.53 -16.18 6.74
N THR A 174 4.59 -15.38 6.70
CA THR A 174 5.96 -15.80 7.00
C THR A 174 6.51 -14.92 8.09
N ILE A 175 6.94 -15.52 9.20
CA ILE A 175 7.64 -14.81 10.28
C ILE A 175 9.12 -14.69 9.90
N LEU A 176 9.62 -13.46 9.89
CA LEU A 176 11.01 -13.12 9.55
C LEU A 176 11.88 -12.96 10.79
N SER A 177 11.34 -12.34 11.85
CA SER A 177 11.95 -12.21 13.16
C SER A 177 10.87 -12.01 14.23
N SER A 178 11.22 -12.24 15.49
CA SER A 178 10.33 -12.08 16.65
C SER A 178 10.94 -11.11 17.66
N ASP A 179 10.15 -10.72 18.67
CA ASP A 179 10.55 -9.82 19.77
C ASP A 179 11.05 -8.44 19.31
N ASN A 180 10.58 -7.97 18.15
CA ASN A 180 10.90 -6.63 17.68
C ASN A 180 10.07 -5.59 18.45
N ALA A 181 10.70 -4.47 18.80
CA ALA A 181 10.04 -3.36 19.47
C ALA A 181 9.74 -2.23 18.47
N ILE A 182 8.56 -1.62 18.63
CA ILE A 182 8.19 -0.41 17.90
C ILE A 182 7.71 0.65 18.90
N GLU A 183 8.35 1.82 18.85
CA GLU A 183 8.00 2.92 19.73
C GLU A 183 6.69 3.56 19.27
N PRO A 184 5.66 3.69 20.14
CA PRO A 184 4.40 4.34 19.78
C PRO A 184 4.61 5.78 19.34
N VAL A 185 3.84 6.22 18.34
CA VAL A 185 3.83 7.63 17.93
C VAL A 185 3.07 8.46 18.97
N GLN A 186 3.72 9.48 19.54
CA GLN A 186 3.07 10.36 20.51
C GLN A 186 2.21 11.40 19.81
N LEU A 187 0.92 11.45 20.15
CA LEU A 187 -0.05 12.37 19.53
C LEU A 187 -0.90 13.08 20.58
N GLU A 188 -1.26 14.34 20.29
CA GLU A 188 -2.32 15.03 21.01
C GLU A 188 -3.69 14.52 20.52
N ALA A 189 -4.68 14.46 21.41
CA ALA A 189 -6.01 13.97 21.07
C ALA A 189 -6.63 14.71 19.88
N LYS A 190 -6.46 16.04 19.83
CA LYS A 190 -6.93 16.87 18.72
C LYS A 190 -6.41 16.43 17.34
N LEU A 191 -5.25 15.77 17.27
CA LEU A 191 -4.63 15.29 16.02
C LEU A 191 -5.14 13.92 15.60
N VAL A 192 -6.06 13.34 16.37
CA VAL A 192 -6.76 12.11 16.00
C VAL A 192 -8.28 12.22 16.23
N SER A 193 -8.81 13.42 16.50
CA SER A 193 -10.23 13.64 16.83
C SER A 193 -11.04 14.17 15.65
N GLY A 194 -11.56 13.29 14.79
CA GLY A 194 -12.43 13.71 13.69
C GLY A 194 -12.71 12.57 12.72
N SER A 195 -13.79 12.68 11.95
CA SER A 195 -14.04 11.84 10.77
C SER A 195 -13.19 12.32 9.59
N CYS A 196 -12.84 11.43 8.66
CA CYS A 196 -12.17 11.71 7.37
C CYS A 196 -11.41 13.05 7.35
N SER A 197 -10.20 13.05 7.92
CA SER A 197 -9.38 14.25 8.02
C SER A 197 -7.94 14.01 7.57
N GLU A 198 -7.43 14.91 6.74
CA GLU A 198 -6.06 14.87 6.18
C GLU A 198 -4.97 14.72 7.25
N TRP A 199 -5.24 15.19 8.47
CA TRP A 199 -4.29 15.16 9.56
C TRP A 199 -4.42 13.91 10.45
N ALA A 200 -5.57 13.22 10.48
CA ALA A 200 -5.78 12.00 11.27
C ALA A 200 -5.50 10.73 10.46
N GLU A 201 -5.82 10.73 9.16
CA GLU A 201 -5.61 9.59 8.26
C GLU A 201 -4.19 8.98 8.34
N PRO A 202 -3.10 9.79 8.42
CA PRO A 202 -1.75 9.25 8.55
C PRO A 202 -1.53 8.40 9.82
N TYR A 203 -2.48 8.37 10.74
CA TYR A 203 -2.37 7.66 12.02
C TYR A 203 -3.39 6.54 12.15
N GLU A 204 -4.20 6.29 11.13
CA GLU A 204 -5.08 5.13 11.10
C GLU A 204 -4.27 3.83 11.13
N GLY A 205 -4.72 2.86 11.93
CA GLY A 205 -4.03 1.56 12.12
C GLY A 205 -2.66 1.62 12.81
N MET A 206 -2.18 2.81 13.22
CA MET A 206 -0.87 2.99 13.84
C MET A 206 -0.88 2.68 15.34
N LEU A 207 0.26 2.20 15.85
CA LEU A 207 0.53 2.18 17.28
C LEU A 207 0.82 3.62 17.76
N VAL A 208 -0.13 4.20 18.49
CA VAL A 208 -0.03 5.58 19.00
C VAL A 208 -0.13 5.62 20.51
N ARG A 209 0.47 6.65 21.10
CA ARG A 209 0.32 7.01 22.51
C ARG A 209 -0.26 8.42 22.58
N LEU A 210 -1.47 8.52 23.08
CA LEU A 210 -2.09 9.82 23.32
C LEU A 210 -1.51 10.47 24.58
N ILE A 211 -1.14 11.75 24.46
CA ILE A 211 -0.59 12.55 25.56
C ILE A 211 -1.60 13.62 25.99
N ASN A 212 -1.47 14.08 27.24
CA ASN A 212 -2.28 15.18 27.82
C ASN A 212 -3.81 14.89 27.87
N LEU A 213 -4.18 13.62 28.03
CA LEU A 213 -5.57 13.20 28.22
C LEU A 213 -6.03 13.32 29.67
N VAL A 214 -7.26 13.78 29.84
CA VAL A 214 -8.03 13.70 31.08
C VAL A 214 -9.23 12.78 30.82
N VAL A 215 -9.33 11.68 31.56
CA VAL A 215 -10.47 10.76 31.45
C VAL A 215 -11.70 11.47 32.01
N SER A 216 -12.70 11.74 31.17
CA SER A 216 -13.90 12.50 31.55
C SER A 216 -15.04 11.58 31.99
N LYS A 217 -15.13 10.35 31.47
CA LYS A 217 -16.10 9.33 31.88
C LYS A 217 -15.50 7.92 31.86
N THR A 218 -15.75 7.14 32.92
CA THR A 218 -15.38 5.72 33.01
C THR A 218 -16.35 4.81 32.26
N SER A 219 -15.84 3.66 31.81
CA SER A 219 -16.41 2.69 30.88
C SER A 219 -17.94 2.53 30.87
N ASP A 220 -18.53 2.55 29.67
CA ASP A 220 -19.85 1.93 29.44
C ASP A 220 -19.76 0.39 29.55
N LYS A 221 -20.90 -0.30 29.40
CA LYS A 221 -20.99 -1.77 29.52
C LYS A 221 -20.15 -2.52 28.46
N ASP A 222 -19.69 -1.82 27.43
CA ASP A 222 -18.90 -2.36 26.31
C ASP A 222 -17.40 -2.03 26.45
N GLY A 223 -16.98 -1.47 27.59
CA GLY A 223 -15.56 -1.17 27.86
C GLY A 223 -15.02 0.05 27.11
N ARG A 224 -15.90 0.93 26.60
CA ARG A 224 -15.52 2.14 25.88
C ARG A 224 -15.33 3.30 26.85
N TRP A 225 -14.25 4.05 26.69
CA TRP A 225 -13.90 5.19 27.54
C TRP A 225 -14.05 6.48 26.76
N ILE A 226 -14.47 7.55 27.43
CA ILE A 226 -14.41 8.89 26.84
C ILE A 226 -13.28 9.64 27.56
N ALA A 227 -12.29 10.07 26.80
CA ALA A 227 -11.21 10.93 27.27
C ALA A 227 -11.27 12.26 26.54
N SER A 228 -10.94 13.34 27.23
CA SER A 228 -10.83 14.67 26.64
C SER A 228 -9.42 15.22 26.84
N ASP A 229 -8.87 15.94 25.86
CA ASP A 229 -7.65 16.70 26.09
C ASP A 229 -7.91 18.06 26.78
N ILE A 230 -6.84 18.78 27.09
CA ILE A 230 -6.89 20.12 27.68
C ILE A 230 -7.59 21.18 26.79
N THR A 231 -7.84 20.86 25.52
CA THR A 231 -8.56 21.73 24.58
C THR A 231 -10.06 21.44 24.54
N GLY A 232 -10.52 20.36 25.20
CA GLY A 232 -11.91 19.94 25.23
C GLY A 232 -12.30 18.98 24.11
N SER A 233 -11.34 18.46 23.33
CA SER A 233 -11.60 17.49 22.27
C SER A 233 -11.90 16.12 22.89
N GLU A 234 -13.11 15.59 22.71
CA GLU A 234 -13.50 14.27 23.21
C GLU A 234 -13.08 13.14 22.25
N LEU A 235 -12.59 12.04 22.80
CA LEU A 235 -12.23 10.82 22.10
C LEU A 235 -12.93 9.62 22.74
N LEU A 236 -13.51 8.77 21.90
CA LEU A 236 -13.93 7.43 22.29
C LEU A 236 -12.73 6.48 22.18
N ILE A 237 -12.31 5.91 23.31
CA ILE A 237 -11.23 4.92 23.39
C ILE A 237 -11.86 3.55 23.61
N ILE A 238 -11.66 2.65 22.67
CA ILE A 238 -12.03 1.23 22.82
C ILE A 238 -10.74 0.47 23.05
N ILE A 239 -10.60 -0.19 24.21
CA ILE A 239 -9.34 -0.84 24.67
C ILE A 239 -8.78 -1.85 23.65
N TYR A 240 -9.60 -2.38 22.74
CA TYR A 240 -9.21 -3.36 21.72
C TYR A 240 -9.34 -2.87 20.27
N LEU A 241 -9.85 -1.66 20.06
CA LEU A 241 -9.89 -0.96 18.79
C LEU A 241 -9.34 0.43 19.04
N LEU A 242 -8.02 0.59 18.93
CA LEU A 242 -7.50 1.92 18.61
C LEU A 242 -7.73 2.12 17.11
N VAL A 243 -9.02 2.26 16.77
CA VAL A 243 -9.51 2.70 15.47
C VAL A 243 -9.86 4.16 15.66
N ILE A 244 -9.03 5.02 15.09
CA ILE A 244 -9.35 6.43 14.89
C ILE A 244 -10.36 6.44 13.74
N GLY A 245 -11.64 6.47 14.10
CA GLY A 245 -12.74 6.39 13.13
C GLY A 245 -14.05 6.03 13.81
N LEU A 246 -14.55 6.86 14.73
CA LEU A 246 -15.92 6.74 15.19
C LEU A 246 -16.64 8.09 15.10
N ASN A 247 -17.43 8.23 14.03
CA ASN A 247 -18.69 8.95 14.11
C ASN A 247 -19.62 8.15 15.02
N LEU A 248 -19.90 8.67 16.21
CA LEU A 248 -21.10 8.30 16.96
C LEU A 248 -22.19 9.31 16.57
N ASN A 249 -23.17 8.86 15.77
CA ASN A 249 -24.50 9.45 15.77
C ASN A 249 -25.45 8.53 16.54
#